data_AF-A0A4P6FQU7-F1
#
_entry.id   AF-A0A4P6FQU7-F1
#
_cell.length_a   1.000
_cell.length_b   1.000
_cell.length_c   1.000
_cell.angle_alpha   90.00
_cell.angle_beta   90.00
_cell.angle_gamma   90.00
#
_symmetry.space_group_name_H-M   'P 1'
#
loop_
_entity.id
_entity.type
_entity.pdbx_description
1 polymer ?
#
loop_
_entity_poly.entity_id
_entity_poly.type
_entity_poly.pdbx_seq_one_letter_code
_entity_poly.pdbx_strand_id
1 'polypeptide(L)'
;MTAFNTFAEGALTLEQWQHVEALARTLTPAQARWISGYFAGLDAGLLRAGAPAAEAAAPPAAQGRTLTILYGTETGNSRDLAKALAAAAAERGLSPQIADMSDYKTRLLKDEQDLLVIVSTYGEGDPPQPSVGFFEFLEGKRAPKLDKVRFSVLALGDSTYERYCEAGKRVDARLEELGATRIGDRVDCDIDYDEPAAAWSQAVIDRLAADLVQSATALPGIAVPSAIPTGSGTPVFDKKNPFAATVIENIAIVGRHSSKETRHIEVDLAGSGLSYEPGDAIGIAAVNDAVVVEQLLAATGLAAEAPVTVKGETVPLGEALARKYEVAVASPRFLDQWAKLTGAAELEALRGEERAADRLLYLRNNHVVDIVRKFPLPGVDADSLLAGLRPLQPRLYSIASSLAAAPDEAHLTVAPVRYTLHGAPRSGVASSQLADRIEIGDTLPVYIQHNPHFGLPKTAAPIIMIGAGTGVAPYRGFLQEWEATGTEGRSWLFFGERNFRSDFLYQTEWQQWLKEGVLTRMDVAFSRDPGQPKTYVQHRMLEQARDLYAWLEEGAHVYVCGDEKSMARDVHDTLIQIVSEQGRVDRDTAEDYVRRLASDHRYQRDVY
;
A
#
# COMPACT_ATOMS: atom_id res chain seq x y z
N MET A 1 70.74 -3.77 43.51
CA MET A 1 69.47 -3.70 44.26
C MET A 1 68.38 -3.38 43.23
N THR A 2 67.88 -4.35 42.47
CA THR A 2 66.78 -5.29 42.78
C THR A 2 65.38 -4.67 42.74
N ALA A 3 64.54 -5.31 41.91
CA ALA A 3 63.07 -5.26 41.81
C ALA A 3 62.51 -4.09 40.97
N PHE A 4 61.66 -4.28 39.96
CA PHE A 4 60.70 -5.35 39.70
C PHE A 4 60.71 -5.78 38.23
N ASN A 5 60.76 -7.09 38.05
CA ASN A 5 60.49 -7.80 36.81
C ASN A 5 59.11 -8.44 36.99
N THR A 6 58.07 -7.84 36.41
CA THR A 6 56.73 -8.44 36.21
C THR A 6 56.06 -7.63 35.10
N PHE A 7 56.24 -8.06 33.85
CA PHE A 7 55.33 -7.67 32.78
C PHE A 7 54.10 -8.59 32.92
N ALA A 8 52.95 -7.99 33.20
CA ALA A 8 51.68 -8.71 33.18
C ALA A 8 51.42 -9.26 31.76
N GLU A 9 50.72 -10.40 31.64
CA GLU A 9 50.21 -10.87 30.36
C GLU A 9 49.43 -9.74 29.68
N GLY A 10 49.93 -9.27 28.53
CA GLY A 10 49.36 -8.14 27.78
C GLY A 10 50.23 -6.87 27.71
N ALA A 11 51.39 -6.80 28.37
CA ALA A 11 52.28 -5.64 28.29
C ALA A 11 53.33 -5.75 27.15
N LEU A 12 53.62 -4.63 26.47
CA LEU A 12 54.63 -4.53 25.41
C LEU A 12 56.03 -4.90 25.92
N THR A 13 56.80 -5.65 25.13
CA THR A 13 58.22 -5.93 25.42
C THR A 13 59.06 -4.65 25.39
N LEU A 14 60.26 -4.67 25.98
CA LEU A 14 61.15 -3.50 26.02
C LEU A 14 61.48 -2.96 24.61
N GLU A 15 61.70 -3.85 23.64
CA GLU A 15 61.96 -3.47 22.24
C GLU A 15 60.72 -2.86 21.57
N GLN A 16 59.54 -3.46 21.78
CA GLN A 16 58.28 -2.91 21.27
C GLN A 16 57.96 -1.54 21.89
N TRP A 17 58.23 -1.36 23.18
CA TRP A 17 58.07 -0.09 23.87
C TRP A 17 58.99 0.99 23.30
N GLN A 18 60.25 0.65 23.01
CA GLN A 18 61.20 1.58 22.38
C GLN A 18 60.75 2.01 20.98
N HIS A 19 60.15 1.12 20.19
CA HIS A 19 59.58 1.48 18.89
C HIS A 19 58.36 2.40 19.01
N VAL A 20 57.47 2.13 19.97
CA VAL A 20 56.31 2.98 20.26
C VAL A 20 56.76 4.36 20.71
N GLU A 21 57.78 4.45 21.58
CA GLU A 21 58.30 5.72 22.08
C GLU A 21 58.98 6.54 20.98
N ALA A 22 59.79 5.90 20.13
CA ALA A 22 60.42 6.55 18.99
C ALA A 22 59.39 7.09 18.00
N LEU A 23 58.34 6.31 17.70
CA LEU A 23 57.25 6.73 16.82
C LEU A 23 56.46 7.88 17.44
N ALA A 24 56.08 7.78 18.72
CA ALA A 24 55.28 8.79 19.42
C ALA A 24 55.91 10.19 19.39
N ARG A 25 57.25 10.27 19.43
CA ARG A 25 58.00 11.55 19.35
C ARG A 25 57.93 12.23 17.99
N THR A 26 57.53 11.52 16.94
CA THR A 26 57.50 12.03 15.56
C THR A 26 56.08 12.29 15.03
N LEU A 27 55.05 11.95 15.80
CA LEU A 27 53.65 12.04 15.37
C LEU A 27 53.02 13.40 15.63
N THR A 28 52.19 13.83 14.69
CA THR A 28 51.23 14.92 14.90
C THR A 28 49.96 14.42 15.62
N PRO A 29 49.15 15.31 16.23
CA PRO A 29 47.91 14.92 16.91
C PRO A 29 46.89 14.19 16.03
N ALA A 30 46.84 14.49 14.72
CA ALA A 30 45.95 13.81 13.78
C ALA A 30 46.44 12.39 13.45
N GLN A 31 47.75 12.21 13.26
CA GLN A 31 48.35 10.90 13.00
C GLN A 31 48.25 9.99 14.23
N ALA A 32 48.41 10.54 15.44
CA ALA A 32 48.21 9.80 16.68
C ALA A 32 46.77 9.24 16.80
N ARG A 33 45.76 10.04 16.45
CA ARG A 33 44.35 9.59 16.43
C ARG A 33 44.08 8.52 15.38
N TRP A 34 44.66 8.65 14.19
CA TRP A 34 44.51 7.65 13.13
C TRP A 34 45.14 6.30 13.53
N ILE A 35 46.36 6.33 14.11
CA ILE A 35 47.05 5.13 14.59
C ILE A 35 46.28 4.45 15.71
N SER A 36 45.66 5.23 16.62
CA SER A 36 44.78 4.68 17.66
C SER A 36 43.60 3.90 17.06
N GLY A 37 42.97 4.42 15.99
CA GLY A 37 41.89 3.72 15.29
C GLY A 37 42.36 2.46 14.55
N TYR A 38 43.56 2.52 13.95
CA TYR A 38 44.17 1.38 13.27
C TYR A 38 44.42 0.20 14.22
N PHE A 39 45.03 0.44 15.40
CA PHE A 39 45.27 -0.61 16.38
C PHE A 39 43.98 -1.14 17.02
N ALA A 40 42.95 -0.30 17.20
CA ALA A 40 41.63 -0.76 17.67
C ALA A 40 40.97 -1.72 16.66
N GLY A 41 41.13 -1.45 15.35
CA GLY A 41 40.67 -2.36 14.30
C GLY A 41 41.50 -3.64 14.19
N LEU A 42 42.80 -3.59 14.50
CA LEU A 42 43.71 -4.74 14.48
C LEU A 42 43.43 -5.71 15.63
N ASP A 43 43.05 -5.20 16.81
CA ASP A 43 42.57 -5.99 17.95
C ASP A 43 41.25 -6.72 17.61
N ALA A 44 40.30 -6.03 16.96
CA ALA A 44 39.07 -6.64 16.45
C ALA A 44 39.34 -7.73 15.38
N GLY A 45 40.43 -7.60 14.63
CA GLY A 45 40.90 -8.61 13.66
C GLY A 45 41.62 -9.80 14.31
N LEU A 46 42.40 -9.57 15.36
CA LEU A 46 43.13 -10.62 16.10
C LEU A 46 42.19 -11.45 16.99
N LEU A 47 41.14 -10.84 17.56
CA LEU A 47 40.08 -11.57 18.27
C LEU A 47 39.28 -12.50 17.34
N ARG A 48 39.27 -12.23 16.02
CA ARG A 48 38.67 -13.11 15.00
C ARG A 48 39.61 -14.24 14.54
N ALA A 49 40.90 -14.18 14.86
CA ALA A 49 41.90 -15.15 14.39
C ALA A 49 41.97 -16.45 15.24
N GLY A 50 41.12 -16.59 16.28
CA GLY A 50 40.98 -17.81 17.09
C GLY A 50 39.92 -18.80 16.58
N ALA A 51 39.24 -18.52 15.46
CA ALA A 51 38.35 -19.47 14.79
C ALA A 51 39.16 -20.40 13.87
N PRO A 52 38.79 -21.69 13.73
CA PRO A 52 39.56 -22.64 12.93
C PRO A 52 39.70 -22.15 11.49
N ALA A 53 40.91 -22.37 10.95
CA ALA A 53 41.37 -21.86 9.67
C ALA A 53 40.36 -22.11 8.54
N ALA A 54 39.92 -21.00 7.93
CA ALA A 54 39.20 -21.04 6.66
C ALA A 54 40.11 -21.67 5.61
N GLU A 55 39.61 -22.73 4.98
CA GLU A 55 40.21 -23.39 3.84
C GLU A 55 40.61 -22.38 2.76
N ALA A 56 41.73 -22.67 2.10
CA ALA A 56 42.26 -21.89 1.00
C ALA A 56 41.16 -21.59 -0.02
N ALA A 57 40.98 -20.30 -0.30
CA ALA A 57 40.00 -19.80 -1.25
C ALA A 57 40.12 -20.53 -2.59
N ALA A 58 39.07 -21.28 -2.92
CA ALA A 58 38.82 -21.72 -4.27
C ALA A 58 38.82 -20.51 -5.24
N PRO A 59 39.23 -20.68 -6.50
CA PRO A 59 39.11 -19.61 -7.50
C PRO A 59 37.66 -19.10 -7.55
N PRO A 60 37.43 -17.80 -7.84
CA PRO A 60 36.11 -17.22 -7.75
C PRO A 60 35.16 -17.98 -8.67
N ALA A 61 34.14 -18.60 -8.07
CA ALA A 61 32.99 -19.11 -8.81
C ALA A 61 32.42 -17.96 -9.63
N ALA A 62 32.04 -18.23 -10.88
CA ALA A 62 31.40 -17.26 -11.74
C ALA A 62 30.22 -16.62 -10.97
N GLN A 63 30.32 -15.33 -10.65
CA GLN A 63 29.26 -14.63 -9.96
C GLN A 63 28.05 -14.61 -10.91
N GLY A 64 26.98 -15.32 -10.53
CA GLY A 64 25.71 -15.30 -11.25
C GLY A 64 25.18 -13.87 -11.37
N ARG A 65 24.27 -13.67 -12.33
CA ARG A 65 23.60 -12.37 -12.50
C ARG A 65 22.86 -12.00 -11.21
N THR A 66 22.95 -10.73 -10.82
CA THR A 66 22.22 -10.21 -9.67
C THR A 66 20.73 -10.11 -9.99
N LEU A 67 19.88 -10.51 -9.03
CA LEU A 67 18.43 -10.43 -9.15
C LEU A 67 17.90 -9.31 -8.26
N THR A 68 17.24 -8.33 -8.86
CA THR A 68 16.57 -7.23 -8.18
C THR A 68 15.06 -7.33 -8.42
N ILE A 69 14.27 -7.24 -7.35
CA ILE A 69 12.81 -7.25 -7.36
C ILE A 69 12.35 -5.86 -6.92
N LEU A 70 11.84 -5.06 -7.85
CA LEU A 70 11.23 -3.77 -7.56
C LEU A 70 9.73 -3.95 -7.35
N TYR A 71 9.18 -3.27 -6.35
CA TYR A 71 7.74 -3.20 -6.18
C TYR A 71 7.23 -1.76 -6.05
N GLY A 72 6.04 -1.52 -6.61
CA GLY A 72 5.26 -0.30 -6.38
C GLY A 72 3.89 -0.67 -5.84
N THR A 73 3.49 -0.07 -4.72
CA THR A 73 2.24 -0.41 -4.01
C THR A 73 1.65 0.79 -3.26
N GLU A 74 0.32 0.84 -3.08
CA GLU A 74 -0.30 1.66 -2.02
C GLU A 74 -0.74 0.78 -0.85
N THR A 75 -1.50 -0.29 -1.14
CA THR A 75 -2.13 -1.13 -0.12
C THR A 75 -1.33 -2.40 0.21
N GLY A 76 -0.05 -2.48 -0.16
CA GLY A 76 0.85 -3.55 0.24
C GLY A 76 0.82 -4.85 -0.59
N ASN A 77 -0.17 -5.08 -1.46
CA ASN A 77 -0.27 -6.32 -2.24
C ASN A 77 1.01 -6.62 -3.06
N SER A 78 1.56 -5.63 -3.77
CA SER A 78 2.77 -5.80 -4.58
C SER A 78 4.00 -6.07 -3.70
N ARG A 79 4.08 -5.45 -2.51
CA ARG A 79 5.16 -5.67 -1.54
C ARG A 79 5.14 -7.11 -1.03
N ASP A 80 3.97 -7.63 -0.70
CA ASP A 80 3.84 -8.97 -0.13
C ASP A 80 4.13 -10.04 -1.19
N LEU A 81 3.71 -9.82 -2.44
CA LEU A 81 4.14 -10.65 -3.58
C LEU A 81 5.65 -10.59 -3.83
N ALA A 82 6.28 -9.42 -3.73
CA ALA A 82 7.73 -9.28 -3.89
C ALA A 82 8.50 -10.04 -2.82
N LYS A 83 8.03 -10.01 -1.57
CA LYS A 83 8.59 -10.81 -0.46
C LYS A 83 8.45 -12.31 -0.72
N ALA A 84 7.27 -12.76 -1.15
CA ALA A 84 7.03 -14.17 -1.48
C ALA A 84 7.90 -14.65 -2.65
N LEU A 85 8.01 -13.83 -3.71
CA LEU A 85 8.86 -14.10 -4.87
C LEU A 85 10.33 -14.20 -4.49
N ALA A 86 10.83 -13.30 -3.64
CA ALA A 86 12.21 -13.34 -3.17
C ALA A 86 12.49 -14.61 -2.35
N ALA A 87 11.58 -15.00 -1.45
CA ALA A 87 11.72 -16.23 -0.69
C ALA A 87 11.79 -17.46 -1.62
N ALA A 88 10.86 -17.56 -2.58
CA ALA A 88 10.84 -18.65 -3.55
C ALA A 88 12.07 -18.66 -4.48
N ALA A 89 12.57 -17.49 -4.88
CA ALA A 89 13.78 -17.38 -5.69
C ALA A 89 15.03 -17.82 -4.89
N ALA A 90 15.12 -17.45 -3.61
CA ALA A 90 16.22 -17.85 -2.73
C ALA A 90 16.28 -19.38 -2.52
N GLU A 91 15.13 -20.04 -2.39
CA GLU A 91 15.04 -21.51 -2.32
C GLU A 91 15.59 -22.20 -3.59
N ARG A 92 15.59 -21.49 -4.73
CA ARG A 92 16.11 -21.98 -6.02
C ARG A 92 17.57 -21.57 -6.26
N GLY A 93 18.25 -21.04 -5.24
CA GLY A 93 19.67 -20.68 -5.28
C GLY A 93 19.96 -19.30 -5.89
N LEU A 94 18.93 -18.50 -6.18
CA LEU A 94 19.09 -17.12 -6.62
C LEU A 94 19.37 -16.21 -5.41
N SER A 95 19.98 -15.05 -5.64
CA SER A 95 20.24 -14.05 -4.59
C SER A 95 19.42 -12.78 -4.84
N PRO A 96 18.12 -12.76 -4.50
CA PRO A 96 17.24 -11.62 -4.76
C PRO A 96 17.50 -10.47 -3.78
N GLN A 97 17.43 -9.24 -4.30
CA GLN A 97 17.34 -8.01 -3.52
C GLN A 97 15.98 -7.36 -3.78
N ILE A 98 15.22 -7.06 -2.72
CA ILE A 98 13.95 -6.36 -2.83
C ILE A 98 14.20 -4.86 -2.63
N ALA A 99 13.59 -4.02 -3.45
CA ALA A 99 13.53 -2.59 -3.20
C ALA A 99 12.14 -1.99 -3.52
N ASP A 100 11.72 -1.05 -2.68
CA ASP A 100 10.56 -0.20 -2.90
C ASP A 100 10.88 0.84 -3.98
N MET A 101 9.97 1.07 -4.93
CA MET A 101 10.13 2.11 -5.95
C MET A 101 10.28 3.52 -5.35
N SER A 102 9.70 3.78 -4.17
CA SER A 102 9.78 5.08 -3.49
C SER A 102 11.19 5.41 -3.00
N ASP A 103 11.92 4.42 -2.50
CA ASP A 103 13.27 4.57 -1.96
C ASP A 103 14.37 4.08 -2.93
N TYR A 104 13.99 3.63 -4.13
CA TYR A 104 14.93 3.06 -5.09
C TYR A 104 15.87 4.12 -5.67
N LYS A 105 17.18 3.85 -5.58
CA LYS A 105 18.22 4.73 -6.12
C LYS A 105 18.33 4.54 -7.63
N THR A 106 17.52 5.28 -8.39
CA THR A 106 17.40 5.25 -9.86
C THR A 106 18.73 5.20 -10.64
N ARG A 107 19.81 5.80 -10.10
CA ARG A 107 21.17 5.72 -10.69
C ARG A 107 21.72 4.29 -10.83
N LEU A 108 21.20 3.34 -10.05
CA LEU A 108 21.59 1.92 -10.07
C LEU A 108 20.94 1.15 -11.21
N LEU A 109 19.88 1.68 -11.84
CA LEU A 109 19.08 0.96 -12.84
C LEU A 109 19.90 0.42 -14.02
N LYS A 110 20.92 1.18 -14.46
CA LYS A 110 21.83 0.79 -15.54
C LYS A 110 22.79 -0.36 -15.17
N ASP A 111 23.00 -0.56 -13.88
CA ASP A 111 23.93 -1.55 -13.32
C ASP A 111 23.18 -2.84 -12.92
N GLU A 112 21.85 -2.83 -12.97
CA GLU A 112 21.01 -4.00 -12.77
C GLU A 112 21.27 -5.07 -13.83
N GLN A 113 21.05 -6.33 -13.46
CA GLN A 113 21.21 -7.46 -14.37
C GLN A 113 19.85 -8.11 -14.64
N ASP A 114 19.28 -8.80 -13.65
CA ASP A 114 17.94 -9.36 -13.76
C ASP A 114 16.99 -8.56 -12.89
N LEU A 115 15.98 -7.96 -13.51
CA LEU A 115 15.04 -7.02 -12.91
C LEU A 115 13.61 -7.55 -13.00
N LEU A 116 13.03 -7.93 -11.87
CA LEU A 116 11.61 -8.26 -11.78
C LEU A 116 10.85 -7.07 -11.21
N VAL A 117 9.74 -6.70 -11.83
CA VAL A 117 8.92 -5.57 -11.38
C VAL A 117 7.52 -6.06 -11.01
N ILE A 118 7.05 -5.72 -9.82
CA ILE A 118 5.67 -5.96 -9.40
C ILE A 118 5.00 -4.62 -9.09
N VAL A 119 4.04 -4.19 -9.88
CA VAL A 119 3.44 -2.86 -9.71
C VAL A 119 1.92 -2.89 -9.84
N SER A 120 1.26 -2.21 -8.91
CA SER A 120 -0.19 -2.02 -8.92
C SER A 120 -0.57 -0.71 -9.63
N THR A 121 -1.71 -0.67 -10.29
CA THR A 121 -2.27 0.55 -10.90
C THR A 121 -3.34 1.17 -9.99
N TYR A 122 -3.34 2.49 -9.83
CA TYR A 122 -4.33 3.26 -9.05
C TYR A 122 -5.01 4.33 -9.90
N GLY A 123 -6.11 4.89 -9.36
CA GLY A 123 -6.86 5.99 -9.97
C GLY A 123 -7.24 5.75 -11.43
N GLU A 124 -6.83 6.68 -12.29
CA GLU A 124 -7.08 6.65 -13.74
C GLU A 124 -5.81 6.18 -14.49
N GLY A 125 -5.28 5.02 -14.09
CA GLY A 125 -4.12 4.39 -14.74
C GLY A 125 -2.76 4.88 -14.23
N ASP A 126 -2.77 5.55 -13.09
CA ASP A 126 -1.57 6.10 -12.48
C ASP A 126 -0.81 5.01 -11.72
N PRO A 127 0.53 5.12 -11.61
CA PRO A 127 1.27 4.28 -10.69
C PRO A 127 0.87 4.59 -9.24
N PRO A 128 1.24 3.73 -8.28
CA PRO A 128 1.12 4.06 -6.88
C PRO A 128 1.87 5.36 -6.62
N GLN A 129 1.29 6.25 -5.84
CA GLN A 129 1.83 7.54 -5.50
C GLN A 129 3.26 7.47 -4.97
N PRO A 130 3.63 6.54 -4.07
CA PRO A 130 5.02 6.39 -3.64
C PRO A 130 5.97 6.07 -4.81
N SER A 131 5.46 5.49 -5.90
CA SER A 131 6.23 5.09 -7.08
C SER A 131 6.31 6.15 -8.18
N VAL A 132 5.58 7.27 -8.10
CA VAL A 132 5.52 8.30 -9.17
C VAL A 132 6.91 8.80 -9.56
N GLY A 133 7.79 9.06 -8.58
CA GLY A 133 9.15 9.53 -8.86
C GLY A 133 9.99 8.55 -9.69
N PHE A 134 9.78 7.24 -9.51
CA PHE A 134 10.44 6.21 -10.31
C PHE A 134 9.91 6.23 -11.76
N PHE A 135 8.59 6.34 -11.93
CA PHE A 135 7.96 6.42 -13.26
C PHE A 135 8.42 7.66 -14.03
N GLU A 136 8.43 8.84 -13.39
CA GLU A 136 8.92 10.08 -14.01
C GLU A 136 10.39 9.95 -14.45
N PHE A 137 11.24 9.30 -13.64
CA PHE A 137 12.62 9.04 -14.01
C PHE A 137 12.72 8.10 -15.23
N LEU A 138 11.99 6.99 -15.20
CA LEU A 138 12.04 5.94 -16.22
C LEU A 138 11.50 6.43 -17.58
N GLU A 139 10.40 7.20 -17.56
CA GLU A 139 9.78 7.79 -18.75
C GLU A 139 10.53 9.04 -19.23
N GLY A 140 11.30 9.67 -18.36
CA GLY A 140 12.07 10.87 -18.66
C GLY A 140 13.27 10.66 -19.58
N LYS A 141 13.80 11.77 -20.11
CA LYS A 141 15.00 11.80 -20.97
C LYS A 141 16.30 11.40 -20.24
N ARG A 142 16.27 11.33 -18.91
CA ARG A 142 17.42 10.97 -18.06
C ARG A 142 17.56 9.45 -17.87
N ALA A 143 16.57 8.67 -18.29
CA ALA A 143 16.62 7.22 -18.20
C ALA A 143 17.81 6.66 -19.01
N PRO A 144 18.65 5.80 -18.43
CA PRO A 144 19.79 5.22 -19.13
C PRO A 144 19.34 4.15 -20.13
N LYS A 145 20.21 3.83 -21.10
CA LYS A 145 20.06 2.60 -21.88
C LYS A 145 20.27 1.38 -21.00
N LEU A 146 19.46 0.35 -21.22
CA LEU A 146 19.37 -0.85 -20.40
C LEU A 146 19.78 -2.11 -21.18
N ASP A 147 20.71 -1.98 -22.13
CA ASP A 147 21.14 -3.04 -23.07
C ASP A 147 21.59 -4.36 -22.40
N LYS A 148 21.94 -4.32 -21.11
CA LYS A 148 22.40 -5.48 -20.32
C LYS A 148 21.39 -5.99 -19.30
N VAL A 149 20.28 -5.26 -19.13
CA VAL A 149 19.22 -5.59 -18.18
C VAL A 149 18.29 -6.59 -18.84
N ARG A 150 17.90 -7.60 -18.08
CA ARG A 150 16.81 -8.51 -18.44
C ARG A 150 15.66 -8.29 -17.49
N PHE A 151 14.42 -8.35 -17.96
CA PHE A 151 13.28 -8.00 -17.13
C PHE A 151 12.00 -8.80 -17.39
N SER A 152 11.11 -8.81 -16.39
CA SER A 152 9.71 -9.20 -16.53
C SER A 152 8.86 -8.43 -15.54
N VAL A 153 7.60 -8.18 -15.90
CA VAL A 153 6.68 -7.34 -15.13
C VAL A 153 5.42 -8.13 -14.74
N LEU A 154 5.08 -8.09 -13.47
CA LEU A 154 3.78 -8.51 -12.95
C LEU A 154 2.96 -7.25 -12.63
N ALA A 155 1.88 -7.03 -13.38
CA ALA A 155 1.02 -5.88 -13.22
C ALA A 155 -0.21 -6.28 -12.40
N LEU A 156 -0.55 -5.52 -11.37
CA LEU A 156 -1.80 -5.69 -10.61
C LEU A 156 -2.77 -4.57 -10.96
N GLY A 157 -4.03 -4.92 -11.24
CA GLY A 157 -5.08 -3.93 -11.50
C GLY A 157 -6.47 -4.50 -11.25
N ASP A 158 -7.49 -3.70 -11.60
CA ASP A 158 -8.88 -4.11 -11.59
C ASP A 158 -9.47 -3.89 -12.98
N SER A 159 -9.96 -4.96 -13.60
CA SER A 159 -10.49 -4.89 -14.98
C SER A 159 -11.77 -4.05 -15.11
N THR A 160 -12.41 -3.68 -14.00
CA THR A 160 -13.54 -2.74 -13.98
C THR A 160 -13.12 -1.28 -14.12
N TYR A 161 -11.83 -0.99 -14.16
CA TYR A 161 -11.28 0.34 -14.45
C TYR A 161 -10.87 0.43 -15.92
N GLU A 162 -10.97 1.64 -16.49
CA GLU A 162 -10.65 1.89 -17.90
C GLU A 162 -9.20 1.55 -18.23
N ARG A 163 -8.30 1.96 -17.35
CA ARG A 163 -6.85 1.82 -17.51
C ARG A 163 -6.32 0.61 -16.73
N TYR A 164 -6.88 -0.56 -17.03
CA TYR A 164 -6.51 -1.83 -16.41
C TYR A 164 -5.01 -2.14 -16.58
N CYS A 165 -4.30 -2.36 -15.47
CA CYS A 165 -2.86 -2.67 -15.42
C CYS A 165 -1.94 -1.63 -16.09
N GLU A 166 -2.40 -0.38 -16.26
CA GLU A 166 -1.68 0.64 -17.03
C GLU A 166 -0.28 0.97 -16.50
N ALA A 167 -0.08 1.07 -15.18
CA ALA A 167 1.23 1.29 -14.59
C ALA A 167 2.22 0.18 -14.96
N GLY A 168 1.79 -1.09 -14.92
CA GLY A 168 2.61 -2.22 -15.34
C GLY A 168 2.90 -2.21 -16.83
N LYS A 169 1.90 -1.90 -17.68
CA LYS A 169 2.07 -1.75 -19.13
C LYS A 169 3.09 -0.66 -19.49
N ARG A 170 3.04 0.48 -18.80
CA ARG A 170 3.95 1.61 -18.99
C ARG A 170 5.40 1.22 -18.66
N VAL A 171 5.65 0.64 -17.48
CA VAL A 171 7.01 0.20 -17.10
C VAL A 171 7.54 -0.85 -18.06
N ASP A 172 6.70 -1.80 -18.41
CA ASP A 172 7.06 -2.90 -19.30
C ASP A 172 7.48 -2.43 -20.69
N ALA A 173 6.64 -1.61 -21.33
CA ALA A 173 6.95 -1.00 -22.62
C ALA A 173 8.20 -0.12 -22.53
N ARG A 174 8.33 0.66 -21.46
CA ARG A 174 9.44 1.59 -21.31
C ARG A 174 10.79 0.89 -21.09
N LEU A 175 10.82 -0.21 -20.34
CA LEU A 175 12.05 -1.01 -20.15
C LEU A 175 12.54 -1.59 -21.50
N GLU A 176 11.62 -2.07 -22.33
CA GLU A 176 11.92 -2.57 -23.68
C GLU A 176 12.43 -1.45 -24.60
N GLU A 177 11.77 -0.28 -24.61
CA GLU A 177 12.23 0.90 -25.36
C GLU A 177 13.64 1.36 -24.98
N LEU A 178 14.03 1.18 -23.72
CA LEU A 178 15.36 1.52 -23.21
C LEU A 178 16.41 0.46 -23.54
N GLY A 179 16.04 -0.67 -24.16
CA GLY A 179 16.95 -1.73 -24.62
C GLY A 179 17.04 -2.95 -23.70
N ALA A 180 16.23 -3.03 -22.64
CA ALA A 180 16.20 -4.20 -21.77
C ALA A 180 15.58 -5.41 -22.49
N THR A 181 16.03 -6.63 -22.15
CA THR A 181 15.56 -7.87 -22.78
C THR A 181 14.55 -8.60 -21.90
N ARG A 182 13.39 -8.94 -22.46
CA ARG A 182 12.33 -9.65 -21.74
C ARG A 182 12.71 -11.11 -21.42
N ILE A 183 12.67 -11.50 -20.14
CA ILE A 183 12.81 -12.92 -19.69
C ILE A 183 11.47 -13.62 -19.54
N GLY A 184 10.37 -12.89 -19.48
CA GLY A 184 9.03 -13.45 -19.43
C GLY A 184 8.04 -12.37 -19.82
N ASP A 185 6.97 -12.78 -20.50
CA ASP A 185 5.91 -11.87 -20.87
C ASP A 185 5.30 -11.22 -19.62
N ARG A 186 4.86 -9.97 -19.78
CA ARG A 186 4.12 -9.28 -18.73
C ARG A 186 2.83 -10.05 -18.45
N VAL A 187 2.49 -10.19 -17.18
CA VAL A 187 1.21 -10.75 -16.76
C VAL A 187 0.38 -9.65 -16.12
N ASP A 188 -0.80 -9.41 -16.69
CA ASP A 188 -1.78 -8.44 -16.20
C ASP A 188 -2.79 -9.17 -15.29
N CYS A 189 -2.68 -8.99 -13.97
CA CYS A 189 -3.53 -9.62 -12.98
C CYS A 189 -4.71 -8.73 -12.58
N ASP A 190 -5.89 -9.36 -12.49
CA ASP A 190 -7.09 -8.76 -11.88
C ASP A 190 -7.04 -8.93 -10.35
N ILE A 191 -8.08 -8.52 -9.64
CA ILE A 191 -8.19 -8.56 -8.16
C ILE A 191 -7.97 -9.96 -7.55
N ASP A 192 -8.17 -11.02 -8.32
CA ASP A 192 -7.90 -12.43 -7.98
C ASP A 192 -6.51 -12.89 -8.48
N TYR A 193 -5.49 -12.08 -8.17
CA TYR A 193 -4.13 -12.22 -8.68
C TYR A 193 -3.35 -13.44 -8.16
N ASP A 194 -3.80 -14.13 -7.10
CA ASP A 194 -3.00 -15.17 -6.41
C ASP A 194 -2.45 -16.25 -7.37
N GLU A 195 -3.31 -16.83 -8.21
CA GLU A 195 -2.94 -17.87 -9.16
C GLU A 195 -2.07 -17.36 -10.33
N PRO A 196 -2.45 -16.30 -11.07
CA PRO A 196 -1.61 -15.79 -12.16
C PRO A 196 -0.25 -15.26 -11.65
N ALA A 197 -0.21 -14.65 -10.46
CA ALA A 197 1.04 -14.21 -9.84
C ALA A 197 1.95 -15.39 -9.48
N ALA A 198 1.38 -16.48 -8.93
CA ALA A 198 2.14 -17.69 -8.62
C ALA A 198 2.69 -18.35 -9.89
N ALA A 199 1.88 -18.46 -10.94
CA ALA A 199 2.29 -19.02 -12.23
C ALA A 199 3.41 -18.19 -12.88
N TRP A 200 3.27 -16.86 -12.90
CA TRP A 200 4.32 -15.96 -13.37
C TRP A 200 5.60 -16.11 -12.56
N SER A 201 5.49 -16.11 -11.22
CA SER A 201 6.63 -16.24 -10.30
C SER A 201 7.41 -17.53 -10.56
N GLN A 202 6.71 -18.66 -10.67
CA GLN A 202 7.33 -19.95 -10.98
C GLN A 202 8.03 -19.91 -12.34
N ALA A 203 7.37 -19.41 -13.38
CA ALA A 203 7.93 -19.36 -14.73
C ALA A 203 9.21 -18.51 -14.81
N VAL A 204 9.23 -17.32 -14.18
CA VAL A 204 10.42 -16.45 -14.20
C VAL A 204 11.55 -17.02 -13.34
N ILE A 205 11.24 -17.59 -12.18
CA ILE A 205 12.24 -18.24 -11.31
C ILE A 205 12.86 -19.44 -12.02
N ASP A 206 12.07 -20.29 -12.66
CA ASP A 206 12.58 -21.47 -13.37
C ASP A 206 13.51 -21.08 -14.52
N ARG A 207 13.19 -20.00 -15.25
CA ARG A 207 14.06 -19.50 -16.32
C ARG A 207 15.38 -18.95 -15.77
N LEU A 208 15.32 -18.14 -14.71
CA LEU A 208 16.52 -17.59 -14.07
C LEU A 208 17.40 -18.69 -13.45
N ALA A 209 16.78 -19.68 -12.81
CA ALA A 209 17.49 -20.83 -12.23
C ALA A 209 18.11 -21.72 -13.32
N ALA A 210 17.42 -21.92 -14.45
CA ALA A 210 17.97 -22.65 -15.59
C ALA A 210 19.22 -21.96 -16.15
N ASP A 211 19.23 -20.63 -16.25
CA ASP A 211 20.39 -19.85 -16.69
C ASP A 211 21.56 -19.93 -15.69
N LEU A 212 21.26 -19.97 -14.39
CA LEU A 212 22.25 -20.21 -13.34
C LEU A 212 22.90 -21.60 -13.49
N VAL A 213 22.09 -22.63 -13.73
CA VAL A 213 22.58 -24.00 -13.97
C VAL A 213 23.39 -24.09 -15.28
N GLN A 214 22.94 -23.44 -16.35
CA GLN A 214 23.71 -23.36 -17.61
C GLN A 214 25.05 -22.65 -17.40
N SER A 215 25.07 -21.57 -16.60
CA SER A 215 26.31 -20.85 -16.25
C SER A 215 27.22 -21.65 -15.30
N ALA A 216 26.64 -22.58 -14.53
CA ALA A 216 27.34 -23.44 -13.57
C ALA A 216 27.78 -24.80 -14.13
N THR A 217 27.52 -25.14 -15.40
CA THR A 217 27.99 -26.41 -16.01
C THR A 217 29.50 -26.45 -16.32
N ALA A 218 30.29 -25.55 -15.74
CA ALA A 218 31.72 -25.73 -15.53
C ALA A 218 32.00 -26.14 -14.06
N LEU A 219 32.13 -27.47 -13.86
CA LEU A 219 32.54 -28.24 -12.67
C LEU A 219 31.42 -28.78 -11.75
N PRO A 220 31.54 -30.04 -11.27
CA PRO A 220 30.52 -30.69 -10.46
C PRO A 220 30.74 -30.50 -8.95
N GLY A 221 29.61 -30.28 -8.26
CA GLY A 221 29.35 -30.78 -6.90
C GLY A 221 29.76 -29.87 -5.74
N ILE A 222 28.78 -29.52 -4.90
CA ILE A 222 28.66 -29.96 -3.49
C ILE A 222 27.27 -29.49 -2.98
N ALA A 223 26.60 -30.36 -2.24
CA ALA A 223 25.32 -30.10 -1.59
C ALA A 223 25.48 -29.16 -0.38
N VAL A 224 24.53 -28.26 -0.20
CA VAL A 224 24.48 -27.32 0.95
C VAL A 224 23.43 -27.82 1.95
N PRO A 225 23.74 -27.91 3.26
CA PRO A 225 22.73 -28.18 4.27
C PRO A 225 21.93 -26.91 4.58
N SER A 226 20.60 -27.01 4.52
CA SER A 226 19.66 -26.01 5.04
C SER A 226 19.55 -26.12 6.55
N ALA A 227 19.68 -24.99 7.25
CA ALA A 227 18.79 -24.55 8.32
C ALA A 227 19.33 -23.26 8.96
N ILE A 228 18.53 -22.19 8.93
CA ILE A 228 18.57 -21.09 9.91
C ILE A 228 17.12 -20.90 10.39
N PRO A 229 16.90 -20.61 11.69
CA PRO A 229 15.62 -20.78 12.35
C PRO A 229 14.63 -19.69 11.91
N THR A 230 13.41 -20.10 11.59
CA THR A 230 12.25 -19.21 11.55
C THR A 230 11.83 -18.90 12.98
N GLY A 231 12.12 -17.67 13.41
CA GLY A 231 11.80 -17.19 14.75
C GLY A 231 11.37 -15.73 14.72
N SER A 232 10.14 -15.48 14.29
CA SER A 232 9.28 -14.39 14.76
C SER A 232 7.86 -14.74 14.33
N GLY A 233 6.95 -14.86 15.30
CA GLY A 233 5.62 -15.46 15.13
C GLY A 233 4.89 -14.95 13.89
N THR A 234 4.37 -15.88 13.09
CA THR A 234 3.39 -15.57 12.06
C THR A 234 2.25 -14.79 12.74
N PRO A 235 1.82 -13.63 12.20
CA PRO A 235 0.62 -12.98 12.72
C PRO A 235 -0.52 -14.00 12.70
N VAL A 236 -1.18 -14.18 13.84
CA VAL A 236 -2.24 -15.19 13.99
C VAL A 236 -3.42 -14.88 13.07
N PHE A 237 -3.64 -13.59 12.77
CA PHE A 237 -4.70 -13.11 11.90
C PHE A 237 -4.14 -12.24 10.77
N ASP A 238 -4.65 -12.48 9.56
CA ASP A 238 -4.28 -11.78 8.33
C ASP A 238 -5.48 -11.72 7.37
N LYS A 239 -5.27 -11.25 6.13
CA LYS A 239 -6.33 -11.17 5.11
C LYS A 239 -6.99 -12.53 4.81
N LYS A 240 -6.26 -13.64 4.93
CA LYS A 240 -6.76 -15.00 4.67
C LYS A 240 -7.40 -15.63 5.91
N ASN A 241 -6.96 -15.23 7.10
CA ASN A 241 -7.51 -15.63 8.39
C ASN A 241 -7.89 -14.38 9.22
N PRO A 242 -8.99 -13.68 8.90
CA PRO A 242 -9.37 -12.46 9.62
C PRO A 242 -9.86 -12.77 11.05
N PHE A 243 -9.56 -11.86 11.98
CA PHE A 243 -10.03 -11.92 13.37
C PHE A 243 -11.50 -11.54 13.47
N ALA A 244 -12.31 -12.29 14.22
CA ALA A 244 -13.71 -11.94 14.46
C ALA A 244 -13.83 -10.89 15.59
N ALA A 245 -13.71 -9.62 15.24
CA ALA A 245 -13.79 -8.49 16.16
C ALA A 245 -15.24 -8.16 16.52
N THR A 246 -15.54 -7.91 17.79
CA THR A 246 -16.87 -7.49 18.24
C THR A 246 -17.10 -6.00 17.97
N VAL A 247 -18.25 -5.63 17.42
CA VAL A 247 -18.66 -4.22 17.29
C VAL A 247 -19.10 -3.71 18.66
N ILE A 248 -18.41 -2.70 19.18
CA ILE A 248 -18.68 -2.14 20.51
C ILE A 248 -19.45 -0.83 20.45
N GLU A 249 -19.30 -0.05 19.38
CA GLU A 249 -20.05 1.18 19.16
C GLU A 249 -20.42 1.34 17.67
N ASN A 250 -21.59 1.90 17.41
CA ASN A 250 -22.04 2.19 16.05
C ASN A 250 -23.03 3.35 16.02
N ILE A 251 -22.53 4.58 15.93
CA ILE A 251 -23.35 5.81 16.01
C ILE A 251 -23.27 6.66 14.75
N ALA A 252 -24.39 7.26 14.36
CA ALA A 252 -24.37 8.33 13.37
C ALA A 252 -23.81 9.61 14.00
N ILE A 253 -22.73 10.15 13.40
CA ILE A 253 -22.03 11.36 13.86
C ILE A 253 -22.39 12.60 13.04
N VAL A 254 -23.57 12.56 12.41
CA VAL A 254 -24.18 13.69 11.72
C VAL A 254 -25.46 14.10 12.44
N GLY A 255 -25.82 15.38 12.34
CA GLY A 255 -27.05 15.93 12.91
C GLY A 255 -28.31 15.41 12.20
N ARG A 256 -29.44 15.43 12.92
CA ARG A 256 -30.76 14.88 12.50
C ARG A 256 -31.29 15.33 11.13
N HIS A 257 -30.78 16.42 10.57
CA HIS A 257 -31.21 16.98 9.28
C HIS A 257 -30.13 16.92 8.21
N SER A 258 -29.11 16.08 8.41
CA SER A 258 -28.08 15.86 7.39
C SER A 258 -28.69 15.26 6.12
N SER A 259 -28.16 15.71 4.98
CA SER A 259 -28.46 15.13 3.65
C SER A 259 -27.65 13.86 3.35
N LYS A 260 -26.81 13.44 4.29
CA LYS A 260 -25.96 12.26 4.20
C LYS A 260 -25.98 11.53 5.54
N GLU A 261 -25.30 10.40 5.57
CA GLU A 261 -25.00 9.70 6.80
C GLU A 261 -23.48 9.55 6.91
N THR A 262 -22.96 9.61 8.12
CA THR A 262 -21.59 9.24 8.43
C THR A 262 -21.61 8.65 9.83
N ARG A 263 -20.96 7.51 10.02
CA ARG A 263 -21.00 6.73 11.24
C ARG A 263 -19.62 6.62 11.84
N HIS A 264 -19.57 6.69 13.16
CA HIS A 264 -18.44 6.25 13.96
C HIS A 264 -18.71 4.82 14.40
N ILE A 265 -17.76 3.93 14.15
CA ILE A 265 -17.87 2.52 14.51
C ILE A 265 -16.60 2.11 15.23
N GLU A 266 -16.74 1.36 16.30
CA GLU A 266 -15.63 0.85 17.09
C GLU A 266 -15.68 -0.68 17.10
N VAL A 267 -14.52 -1.32 16.97
CA VAL A 267 -14.38 -2.76 17.06
C VAL A 267 -13.34 -3.16 18.10
N ASP A 268 -13.65 -4.19 18.87
CA ASP A 268 -12.79 -4.78 19.90
C ASP A 268 -11.78 -5.76 19.25
N LEU A 269 -10.51 -5.52 19.51
CA LEU A 269 -9.35 -6.29 19.08
C LEU A 269 -8.71 -7.08 20.25
N ALA A 270 -9.28 -7.04 21.44
CA ALA A 270 -8.73 -7.71 22.62
C ALA A 270 -8.48 -9.20 22.37
N GLY A 271 -7.30 -9.67 22.75
CA GLY A 271 -6.89 -11.07 22.59
C GLY A 271 -6.56 -11.48 21.14
N SER A 272 -6.68 -10.58 20.16
CA SER A 272 -6.29 -10.87 18.76
C SER A 272 -4.78 -10.89 18.55
N GLY A 273 -4.04 -10.08 19.33
CA GLY A 273 -2.63 -9.79 19.08
C GLY A 273 -2.39 -8.91 17.84
N LEU A 274 -3.45 -8.34 17.25
CA LEU A 274 -3.34 -7.36 16.18
C LEU A 274 -2.79 -6.05 16.74
N SER A 275 -1.89 -5.42 15.98
CA SER A 275 -1.31 -4.12 16.29
C SER A 275 -1.36 -3.25 15.05
N TYR A 276 -1.54 -1.94 15.22
CA TYR A 276 -1.53 -0.97 14.13
C TYR A 276 -0.96 0.37 14.60
N GLU A 277 -0.49 1.19 13.66
CA GLU A 277 -0.05 2.57 13.89
C GLU A 277 -1.08 3.56 13.30
N PRO A 278 -1.21 4.78 13.84
CA PRO A 278 -2.03 5.81 13.22
C PRO A 278 -1.62 6.04 11.76
N GLY A 279 -2.59 5.88 10.85
CA GLY A 279 -2.38 5.93 9.40
C GLY A 279 -2.51 4.57 8.71
N ASP A 280 -2.49 3.47 9.47
CA ASP A 280 -2.87 2.15 8.97
C ASP A 280 -4.38 2.07 8.65
N ALA A 281 -4.74 1.05 7.87
CA ALA A 281 -6.12 0.73 7.54
C ALA A 281 -6.55 -0.59 8.17
N ILE A 282 -7.84 -0.74 8.43
CA ILE A 282 -8.46 -2.01 8.80
C ILE A 282 -9.24 -2.57 7.61
N GLY A 283 -8.99 -3.83 7.29
CA GLY A 283 -9.69 -4.56 6.23
C GLY A 283 -10.83 -5.38 6.79
N ILE A 284 -12.02 -5.20 6.24
CA ILE A 284 -13.25 -5.88 6.66
C ILE A 284 -13.67 -6.87 5.60
N ALA A 285 -13.77 -8.15 5.95
CA ALA A 285 -14.32 -9.18 5.08
C ALA A 285 -15.85 -9.05 5.05
N ALA A 286 -16.34 -8.30 4.06
CA ALA A 286 -17.75 -7.95 3.96
C ALA A 286 -18.61 -9.15 3.51
N VAL A 287 -19.91 -9.04 3.78
CA VAL A 287 -20.93 -10.01 3.37
C VAL A 287 -21.97 -9.30 2.51
N ASN A 288 -22.29 -9.89 1.36
CA ASN A 288 -23.35 -9.39 0.49
C ASN A 288 -24.70 -9.37 1.22
N ASP A 289 -25.53 -8.41 0.86
CA ASP A 289 -26.90 -8.34 1.37
C ASP A 289 -27.68 -9.57 0.91
N ALA A 290 -28.38 -10.23 1.85
CA ALA A 290 -29.22 -11.38 1.57
C ALA A 290 -30.25 -11.08 0.46
N VAL A 291 -30.81 -9.87 0.45
CA VAL A 291 -31.76 -9.44 -0.58
C VAL A 291 -31.12 -9.43 -1.97
N VAL A 292 -29.86 -9.02 -2.09
CA VAL A 292 -29.14 -9.02 -3.38
C VAL A 292 -28.86 -10.45 -3.84
N VAL A 293 -28.47 -11.34 -2.92
CA VAL A 293 -28.25 -12.77 -3.21
C VAL A 293 -29.56 -13.43 -3.66
N GLU A 294 -30.65 -13.23 -2.92
CA GLU A 294 -31.98 -13.75 -3.26
C GLU A 294 -32.46 -13.26 -4.63
N GLN A 295 -32.24 -11.98 -4.96
CA GLN A 295 -32.61 -11.44 -6.26
C GLN A 295 -31.84 -12.10 -7.41
N LEU A 296 -30.57 -12.45 -7.21
CA LEU A 296 -29.76 -13.14 -8.22
C LEU A 296 -30.16 -14.61 -8.35
N LEU A 297 -30.39 -15.31 -7.24
CA LEU A 297 -30.90 -16.68 -7.23
C LEU A 297 -32.26 -16.76 -7.94
N ALA A 298 -33.18 -15.83 -7.63
CA ALA A 298 -34.47 -15.74 -8.29
C ALA A 298 -34.36 -15.44 -9.80
N ALA A 299 -33.42 -14.58 -10.21
CA ALA A 299 -33.21 -14.24 -11.61
C ALA A 299 -32.62 -15.40 -12.43
N THR A 300 -31.85 -16.29 -11.80
CA THR A 300 -31.24 -17.47 -12.44
C THR A 300 -32.07 -18.73 -12.30
N GLY A 301 -32.98 -18.79 -11.33
CA GLY A 301 -33.76 -19.98 -10.99
C GLY A 301 -32.96 -21.03 -10.20
N LEU A 302 -31.80 -20.67 -9.66
CA LEU A 302 -30.94 -21.57 -8.87
C LEU A 302 -31.40 -21.65 -7.42
N ALA A 303 -31.30 -22.84 -6.81
CA ALA A 303 -31.58 -23.05 -5.40
C ALA A 303 -30.40 -22.60 -4.52
N ALA A 304 -30.67 -21.96 -3.39
CA ALA A 304 -29.65 -21.50 -2.45
C ALA A 304 -28.84 -22.67 -1.86
N GLU A 305 -29.46 -23.83 -1.74
CA GLU A 305 -28.92 -25.06 -1.16
C GLU A 305 -28.12 -25.88 -2.17
N ALA A 306 -28.08 -25.48 -3.44
CA ALA A 306 -27.33 -26.19 -4.47
C ALA A 306 -25.84 -26.28 -4.07
N PRO A 307 -25.24 -27.48 -4.03
CA PRO A 307 -23.85 -27.63 -3.62
C PRO A 307 -22.91 -27.11 -4.71
N VAL A 308 -21.96 -26.26 -4.33
CA VAL A 308 -20.90 -25.76 -5.19
C VAL A 308 -19.54 -25.95 -4.53
N THR A 309 -18.49 -26.11 -5.33
CA THR A 309 -17.12 -26.26 -4.81
C THR A 309 -16.35 -24.96 -5.00
N VAL A 310 -15.97 -24.33 -3.89
CA VAL A 310 -15.19 -23.08 -3.87
C VAL A 310 -13.85 -23.36 -3.19
N LYS A 311 -12.74 -23.25 -3.94
CA LYS A 311 -11.37 -23.52 -3.44
C LYS A 311 -11.22 -24.88 -2.73
N GLY A 312 -11.91 -25.91 -3.21
CA GLY A 312 -11.86 -27.27 -2.66
C GLY A 312 -12.84 -27.55 -1.52
N GLU A 313 -13.60 -26.55 -1.07
CA GLU A 313 -14.65 -26.71 -0.06
C GLU A 313 -16.03 -26.76 -0.72
N THR A 314 -16.87 -27.73 -0.35
CA THR A 314 -18.27 -27.80 -0.79
C THR A 314 -19.14 -26.97 0.14
N VAL A 315 -19.77 -25.92 -0.39
CA VAL A 315 -20.67 -25.02 0.34
C VAL A 315 -21.98 -24.81 -0.43
N PRO A 316 -23.08 -24.39 0.24
CA PRO A 316 -24.30 -23.98 -0.45
C PRO A 316 -24.05 -22.76 -1.35
N LEU A 317 -24.68 -22.72 -2.53
CA LEU A 317 -24.57 -21.60 -3.47
C LEU A 317 -24.92 -20.26 -2.82
N GLY A 318 -25.97 -20.21 -1.99
CA GLY A 318 -26.35 -18.99 -1.27
C GLY A 318 -25.22 -18.46 -0.37
N GLU A 319 -24.49 -19.35 0.30
CA GLU A 319 -23.34 -18.99 1.13
C GLU A 319 -22.15 -18.52 0.28
N ALA A 320 -21.88 -19.21 -0.83
CA ALA A 320 -20.85 -18.80 -1.78
C ALA A 320 -21.12 -17.38 -2.33
N LEU A 321 -22.35 -17.12 -2.78
CA LEU A 321 -22.76 -15.79 -3.26
C LEU A 321 -22.75 -14.74 -2.14
N ALA A 322 -23.06 -15.12 -0.89
CA ALA A 322 -23.05 -14.19 0.23
C ALA A 322 -21.63 -13.74 0.62
N ARG A 323 -20.65 -14.67 0.64
CA ARG A 323 -19.35 -14.46 1.30
C ARG A 323 -18.14 -14.56 0.39
N LYS A 324 -18.25 -15.22 -0.76
CA LYS A 324 -17.09 -15.59 -1.58
C LYS A 324 -17.04 -14.84 -2.91
N TYR A 325 -18.18 -14.39 -3.45
CA TYR A 325 -18.25 -13.75 -4.78
C TYR A 325 -18.83 -12.33 -4.74
N GLU A 326 -18.32 -11.47 -5.62
CA GLU A 326 -18.91 -10.15 -5.90
C GLU A 326 -20.14 -10.32 -6.79
N VAL A 327 -21.32 -9.99 -6.24
CA VAL A 327 -22.62 -10.22 -6.89
C VAL A 327 -23.35 -8.91 -7.20
N ALA A 328 -22.82 -7.76 -6.79
CA ALA A 328 -23.38 -6.47 -7.14
C ALA A 328 -22.70 -5.91 -8.39
N VAL A 329 -21.40 -5.62 -8.32
CA VAL A 329 -20.67 -4.98 -9.42
C VAL A 329 -20.36 -5.99 -10.53
N ALA A 330 -20.81 -5.72 -11.75
CA ALA A 330 -20.48 -6.55 -12.90
C ALA A 330 -19.02 -6.32 -13.35
N SER A 331 -18.36 -7.38 -13.81
CA SER A 331 -16.99 -7.33 -14.34
C SER A 331 -16.95 -7.64 -15.83
N PRO A 332 -15.85 -7.27 -16.52
CA PRO A 332 -15.53 -7.78 -17.85
C PRO A 332 -15.71 -9.31 -17.97
N ARG A 333 -15.12 -10.06 -17.02
CA ARG A 333 -15.19 -11.52 -16.95
C ARG A 333 -16.63 -12.02 -16.89
N PHE A 334 -17.48 -11.39 -16.07
CA PHE A 334 -18.89 -11.76 -15.98
C PHE A 334 -19.62 -11.51 -17.29
N LEU A 335 -19.36 -10.36 -17.92
CA LEU A 335 -19.98 -10.01 -19.21
C LEU A 335 -19.62 -11.01 -20.30
N ASP A 336 -18.34 -11.40 -20.40
CA ASP A 336 -17.86 -12.36 -21.40
C ASP A 336 -18.44 -13.76 -21.17
N GLN A 337 -18.49 -14.20 -19.91
CA GLN A 337 -19.08 -15.48 -19.55
C GLN A 337 -20.59 -15.49 -19.88
N TRP A 338 -21.31 -14.43 -19.51
CA TRP A 338 -22.74 -14.36 -19.77
C TRP A 338 -23.06 -14.23 -21.26
N ALA A 339 -22.24 -13.49 -22.02
CA ALA A 339 -22.33 -13.42 -23.48
C ALA A 339 -22.20 -14.81 -24.11
N LYS A 340 -21.15 -15.55 -23.71
CA LYS A 340 -20.89 -16.91 -24.19
C LYS A 340 -22.02 -17.88 -23.87
N LEU A 341 -22.59 -17.81 -22.67
CA LEU A 341 -23.66 -18.71 -22.23
C LEU A 341 -25.01 -18.39 -22.91
N THR A 342 -25.32 -17.11 -23.11
CA THR A 342 -26.62 -16.67 -23.65
C THR A 342 -26.65 -16.52 -25.17
N GLY A 343 -25.49 -16.31 -25.80
CA GLY A 343 -25.39 -15.92 -27.22
C GLY A 343 -26.01 -14.54 -27.52
N ALA A 344 -26.19 -13.69 -26.51
CA ALA A 344 -26.85 -12.40 -26.67
C ALA A 344 -26.01 -11.44 -27.53
N ALA A 345 -26.53 -11.05 -28.70
CA ALA A 345 -25.84 -10.19 -29.65
C ALA A 345 -25.41 -8.84 -29.06
N GLU A 346 -26.18 -8.27 -28.12
CA GLU A 346 -25.81 -7.03 -27.43
C GLU A 346 -24.58 -7.21 -26.54
N LEU A 347 -24.46 -8.33 -25.83
CA LEU A 347 -23.30 -8.62 -24.99
C LEU A 347 -22.06 -8.96 -25.84
N GLU A 348 -22.24 -9.73 -26.92
CA GLU A 348 -21.16 -10.03 -27.86
C GLU A 348 -20.61 -8.76 -28.53
N ALA A 349 -21.47 -7.78 -28.83
CA ALA A 349 -21.06 -6.49 -29.41
C ALA A 349 -20.28 -5.56 -28.47
N LEU A 350 -20.19 -5.91 -27.17
CA LEU A 350 -19.39 -5.20 -26.16
C LEU A 350 -18.00 -5.84 -25.98
N ARG A 351 -17.69 -6.92 -26.70
CA ARG A 351 -16.37 -7.57 -26.68
C ARG A 351 -15.42 -6.89 -27.67
N GLY A 352 -14.12 -7.03 -27.41
CA GLY A 352 -13.06 -6.41 -28.22
C GLY A 352 -12.48 -5.15 -27.59
N GLU A 353 -11.20 -4.88 -27.88
CA GLU A 353 -10.47 -3.73 -27.33
C GLU A 353 -11.04 -2.39 -27.83
N GLU A 354 -11.51 -2.36 -29.08
CA GLU A 354 -12.12 -1.18 -29.70
C GLU A 354 -13.45 -0.77 -29.06
N ARG A 355 -14.06 -1.67 -28.26
CA ARG A 355 -15.32 -1.45 -27.55
C ARG A 355 -15.10 -1.20 -26.05
N ALA A 356 -13.86 -1.04 -25.58
CA ALA A 356 -13.54 -0.94 -24.16
C ALA A 356 -14.31 0.17 -23.42
N ALA A 357 -14.45 1.36 -24.02
CA ALA A 357 -15.19 2.47 -23.43
C ALA A 357 -16.69 2.18 -23.31
N ASP A 358 -17.31 1.64 -24.36
CA ASP A 358 -18.74 1.28 -24.37
C ASP A 358 -19.02 0.13 -23.38
N ARG A 359 -18.11 -0.84 -23.30
CA ARG A 359 -18.16 -1.94 -22.34
C ARG A 359 -18.09 -1.43 -20.91
N LEU A 360 -17.16 -0.53 -20.62
CA LEU A 360 -17.02 0.06 -19.30
C LEU A 360 -18.25 0.88 -18.89
N LEU A 361 -18.78 1.68 -19.81
CA LEU A 361 -20.02 2.43 -19.59
C LEU A 361 -21.19 1.48 -19.31
N TYR A 362 -21.27 0.35 -20.02
CA TYR A 362 -22.29 -0.66 -19.79
C TYR A 362 -22.17 -1.28 -18.39
N LEU A 363 -20.96 -1.65 -17.96
CA LEU A 363 -20.69 -2.22 -16.63
C LEU A 363 -20.98 -1.22 -15.50
N ARG A 364 -20.66 0.07 -15.68
CA ARG A 364 -20.99 1.13 -14.70
C ARG A 364 -22.50 1.33 -14.51
N ASN A 365 -23.30 0.99 -15.52
CA ASN A 365 -24.74 1.18 -15.53
C ASN A 365 -25.55 -0.11 -15.28
N ASN A 366 -24.91 -1.24 -14.99
CA ASN A 366 -25.62 -2.51 -14.76
C ASN A 366 -24.92 -3.34 -13.68
N HIS A 367 -25.70 -3.78 -12.69
CA HIS A 367 -25.23 -4.81 -11.76
C HIS A 367 -25.34 -6.20 -12.42
N VAL A 368 -24.67 -7.19 -11.83
CA VAL A 368 -24.77 -8.60 -12.24
C VAL A 368 -26.24 -9.02 -12.41
N VAL A 369 -27.08 -8.73 -11.42
CA VAL A 369 -28.52 -9.07 -11.46
C VAL A 369 -29.28 -8.38 -12.60
N ASP A 370 -28.87 -7.17 -13.00
CA ASP A 370 -29.54 -6.44 -14.08
C ASP A 370 -29.24 -7.08 -15.44
N ILE A 371 -27.99 -7.53 -15.63
CA ILE A 371 -27.56 -8.26 -16.83
C ILE A 371 -28.29 -9.60 -16.92
N VAL A 372 -28.35 -10.37 -15.82
CA VAL A 372 -29.06 -11.66 -15.77
C VAL A 372 -30.54 -11.48 -16.10
N ARG A 373 -31.20 -10.45 -15.55
CA ARG A 373 -32.61 -10.16 -15.83
C ARG A 373 -32.85 -9.73 -17.28
N LYS A 374 -31.92 -8.96 -17.86
CA LYS A 374 -32.01 -8.51 -19.25
C LYS A 374 -31.79 -9.65 -20.25
N PHE A 375 -30.90 -10.59 -19.92
CA PHE A 375 -30.56 -11.75 -20.76
C PHE A 375 -30.76 -13.04 -19.96
N PRO A 376 -32.02 -13.48 -19.76
CA PRO A 376 -32.31 -14.66 -18.95
C PRO A 376 -31.81 -15.94 -19.64
N LEU A 377 -31.25 -16.86 -18.84
CA LEU A 377 -30.80 -18.17 -19.29
C LEU A 377 -31.42 -19.29 -18.43
N PRO A 378 -32.59 -19.81 -18.81
CA PRO A 378 -33.25 -20.88 -18.06
C PRO A 378 -32.38 -22.14 -18.01
N GLY A 379 -32.20 -22.69 -16.81
CA GLY A 379 -31.43 -23.94 -16.61
C GLY A 379 -29.92 -23.76 -16.59
N VAL A 380 -29.41 -22.53 -16.42
CA VAL A 380 -27.99 -22.30 -16.12
C VAL A 380 -27.60 -23.07 -14.86
N ASP A 381 -26.46 -23.74 -14.88
CA ASP A 381 -25.91 -24.41 -13.70
C ASP A 381 -25.12 -23.42 -12.82
N ALA A 382 -24.96 -23.79 -11.54
CA ALA A 382 -24.32 -22.92 -10.55
C ALA A 382 -22.84 -22.65 -10.89
N ASP A 383 -22.09 -23.64 -11.36
CA ASP A 383 -20.67 -23.49 -11.68
C ASP A 383 -20.48 -22.54 -12.88
N SER A 384 -21.35 -22.61 -13.89
CA SER A 384 -21.37 -21.68 -15.02
C SER A 384 -21.62 -20.23 -14.62
N LEU A 385 -22.49 -19.98 -13.64
CA LEU A 385 -22.70 -18.64 -13.06
C LEU A 385 -21.43 -18.18 -12.32
N LEU A 386 -20.93 -19.01 -11.40
CA LEU A 386 -19.77 -18.68 -10.55
C LEU A 386 -18.50 -18.45 -11.37
N ALA A 387 -18.33 -19.15 -12.50
CA ALA A 387 -17.17 -18.99 -13.38
C ALA A 387 -17.01 -17.56 -13.93
N GLY A 388 -18.11 -16.81 -14.05
CA GLY A 388 -18.10 -15.41 -14.48
C GLY A 388 -17.90 -14.40 -13.34
N LEU A 389 -18.24 -14.79 -12.11
CA LEU A 389 -18.13 -13.91 -10.94
C LEU A 389 -16.69 -13.83 -10.43
N ARG A 390 -16.32 -12.68 -9.87
CA ARG A 390 -15.02 -12.49 -9.23
C ARG A 390 -15.13 -12.71 -7.71
N PRO A 391 -14.02 -13.01 -7.02
CA PRO A 391 -14.03 -13.09 -5.57
C PRO A 391 -14.46 -11.78 -4.89
N LEU A 392 -15.23 -11.88 -3.81
CA LEU A 392 -15.61 -10.73 -3.00
C LEU A 392 -14.38 -10.19 -2.26
N GLN A 393 -14.04 -8.92 -2.50
CA GLN A 393 -12.89 -8.28 -1.87
C GLN A 393 -13.26 -7.68 -0.51
N PRO A 394 -12.37 -7.78 0.50
CA PRO A 394 -12.48 -6.99 1.71
C PRO A 394 -12.48 -5.49 1.39
N ARG A 395 -13.10 -4.67 2.25
CA ARG A 395 -13.03 -3.21 2.14
C ARG A 395 -12.10 -2.67 3.21
N LEU A 396 -11.19 -1.79 2.79
CA LEU A 396 -10.26 -1.09 3.67
C LEU A 396 -10.90 0.21 4.15
N TYR A 397 -10.63 0.57 5.41
CA TYR A 397 -10.99 1.85 6.00
C TYR A 397 -9.80 2.38 6.79
N SER A 398 -9.44 3.65 6.60
CA SER A 398 -8.40 4.31 7.40
C SER A 398 -8.82 4.30 8.87
N ILE A 399 -7.93 3.84 9.76
CA ILE A 399 -8.24 3.71 11.18
C ILE A 399 -8.30 5.10 11.81
N ALA A 400 -9.37 5.36 12.56
CA ALA A 400 -9.69 6.66 13.16
C ALA A 400 -9.31 6.77 14.65
N SER A 401 -8.40 5.91 15.11
CA SER A 401 -7.92 5.84 16.49
C SER A 401 -6.43 5.58 16.58
N SER A 402 -5.87 5.75 17.77
CA SER A 402 -4.53 5.30 18.17
C SER A 402 -4.65 4.24 19.25
N LEU A 403 -3.84 3.17 19.18
CA LEU A 403 -3.75 2.17 20.25
C LEU A 403 -3.21 2.75 21.57
N ALA A 404 -2.49 3.88 21.53
CA ALA A 404 -2.04 4.57 22.74
C ALA A 404 -3.19 5.26 23.48
N ALA A 405 -4.25 5.66 22.77
CA ALA A 405 -5.43 6.30 23.34
C ALA A 405 -6.58 5.32 23.60
N ALA A 406 -6.78 4.35 22.71
CA ALA A 406 -7.81 3.31 22.80
C ALA A 406 -7.16 1.92 22.66
N PRO A 407 -6.59 1.38 23.77
CA PRO A 407 -5.97 0.07 23.75
C PRO A 407 -6.97 -1.00 23.32
N ASP A 408 -6.52 -1.94 22.50
CA ASP A 408 -7.33 -3.05 21.99
C ASP A 408 -8.57 -2.64 21.18
N GLU A 409 -8.69 -1.38 20.71
CA GLU A 409 -9.84 -0.91 19.93
C GLU A 409 -9.38 -0.34 18.58
N ALA A 410 -10.17 -0.55 17.53
CA ALA A 410 -10.01 0.15 16.25
C ALA A 410 -11.28 0.90 15.87
N HIS A 411 -11.13 2.19 15.55
CA HIS A 411 -12.25 3.07 15.25
C HIS A 411 -12.31 3.34 13.75
N LEU A 412 -13.52 3.57 13.25
CA LEU A 412 -13.84 3.71 11.84
C LEU A 412 -14.71 4.94 11.63
N THR A 413 -14.48 5.65 10.52
CA THR A 413 -15.39 6.73 10.07
C THR A 413 -15.97 6.37 8.70
N VAL A 414 -17.23 5.93 8.68
CA VAL A 414 -17.85 5.29 7.52
C VAL A 414 -18.98 6.15 6.95
N ALA A 415 -18.91 6.48 5.66
CA ALA A 415 -20.03 7.04 4.92
C ALA A 415 -20.70 5.92 4.10
N PRO A 416 -21.96 5.54 4.37
CA PRO A 416 -22.64 4.51 3.60
C PRO A 416 -22.84 4.94 2.15
N VAL A 417 -22.37 4.10 1.22
CA VAL A 417 -22.59 4.28 -0.22
C VAL A 417 -24.02 3.86 -0.54
N ARG A 418 -24.82 4.80 -1.07
CA ARG A 418 -26.21 4.59 -1.48
C ARG A 418 -26.49 5.35 -2.77
N TYR A 419 -27.17 4.71 -3.73
CA TYR A 419 -27.51 5.29 -5.03
C TYR A 419 -28.74 4.61 -5.62
N THR A 420 -29.27 5.14 -6.72
CA THR A 420 -30.38 4.53 -7.46
C THR A 420 -29.88 4.08 -8.83
N LEU A 421 -30.20 2.84 -9.21
CA LEU A 421 -29.89 2.30 -10.53
C LEU A 421 -31.14 1.63 -11.09
N HIS A 422 -31.53 1.98 -12.32
CA HIS A 422 -32.77 1.49 -12.97
C HIS A 422 -34.04 1.65 -12.11
N GLY A 423 -34.10 2.74 -11.32
CA GLY A 423 -35.22 3.01 -10.41
C GLY A 423 -35.23 2.21 -9.11
N ALA A 424 -34.26 1.31 -8.90
CA ALA A 424 -34.10 0.53 -7.68
C ALA A 424 -33.00 1.12 -6.77
N PRO A 425 -33.18 1.15 -5.44
CA PRO A 425 -32.13 1.54 -4.52
C PRO A 425 -31.00 0.50 -4.53
N ARG A 426 -29.76 1.00 -4.47
CA ARG A 426 -28.52 0.22 -4.41
C ARG A 426 -27.66 0.75 -3.27
N SER A 427 -26.82 -0.13 -2.74
CA SER A 427 -25.92 0.21 -1.65
C SER A 427 -24.57 -0.48 -1.81
N GLY A 428 -23.52 0.11 -1.23
CA GLY A 428 -22.21 -0.53 -1.16
C GLY A 428 -22.22 -1.70 -0.19
N VAL A 429 -21.57 -2.81 -0.56
CA VAL A 429 -21.61 -4.07 0.20
C VAL A 429 -21.17 -3.89 1.66
N ALA A 430 -19.92 -3.46 1.87
CA ALA A 430 -19.35 -3.28 3.20
C ALA A 430 -19.99 -2.11 3.97
N SER A 431 -20.17 -0.97 3.29
CA SER A 431 -20.64 0.24 3.96
C SER A 431 -22.10 0.12 4.43
N SER A 432 -22.96 -0.62 3.69
CA SER A 432 -24.32 -0.94 4.14
C SER A 432 -24.35 -2.05 5.19
N GLN A 433 -23.43 -3.01 5.16
CA GLN A 433 -23.29 -3.97 6.25
C GLN A 433 -23.05 -3.23 7.57
N LEU A 434 -22.12 -2.28 7.55
CA LEU A 434 -21.73 -1.48 8.71
C LEU A 434 -22.81 -0.49 9.17
N ALA A 435 -23.55 0.10 8.23
CA ALA A 435 -24.54 1.12 8.57
C ALA A 435 -25.93 0.57 8.88
N ASP A 436 -26.34 -0.48 8.17
CA ASP A 436 -27.75 -0.90 8.10
C ASP A 436 -28.00 -2.27 8.71
N ARG A 437 -26.99 -3.16 8.75
CA ARG A 437 -27.19 -4.58 9.09
C ARG A 437 -26.46 -5.07 10.34
N ILE A 438 -25.46 -4.33 10.83
CA ILE A 438 -24.69 -4.74 12.00
C ILE A 438 -25.11 -3.98 13.25
N GLU A 439 -25.28 -4.72 14.34
CA GLU A 439 -25.63 -4.19 15.64
C GLU A 439 -24.46 -4.28 16.63
N ILE A 440 -24.54 -3.53 17.72
CA ILE A 440 -23.56 -3.62 18.82
C ILE A 440 -23.63 -5.05 19.40
N GLY A 441 -22.47 -5.68 19.55
CA GLY A 441 -22.31 -7.06 20.00
C GLY A 441 -22.13 -8.07 18.87
N ASP A 442 -22.43 -7.71 17.62
CA ASP A 442 -22.14 -8.56 16.46
C ASP A 442 -20.64 -8.63 16.18
N THR A 443 -20.21 -9.65 15.42
CA THR A 443 -18.80 -9.83 15.03
C THR A 443 -18.54 -9.49 13.57
N LEU A 444 -17.45 -8.77 13.31
CA LEU A 444 -16.88 -8.48 11.99
C LEU A 444 -15.55 -9.19 11.79
N PRO A 445 -15.34 -9.92 10.68
CA PRO A 445 -14.01 -10.42 10.37
C PRO A 445 -13.12 -9.28 9.87
N VAL A 446 -12.05 -8.98 10.62
CA VAL A 446 -11.13 -7.86 10.39
C VAL A 446 -9.67 -8.31 10.32
N TYR A 447 -8.83 -7.51 9.65
CA TYR A 447 -7.37 -7.62 9.68
C TYR A 447 -6.74 -6.22 9.55
N ILE A 448 -5.47 -6.08 9.95
CA ILE A 448 -4.74 -4.82 9.80
C ILE A 448 -3.99 -4.81 8.48
N GLN A 449 -4.13 -3.70 7.76
CA GLN A 449 -3.37 -3.38 6.56
C GLN A 449 -2.41 -2.23 6.87
N HIS A 450 -1.14 -2.57 7.06
CA HIS A 450 -0.11 -1.58 7.36
C HIS A 450 0.19 -0.66 6.18
N ASN A 451 0.26 0.65 6.43
CA ASN A 451 0.59 1.69 5.46
C ASN A 451 1.88 2.43 5.86
N PRO A 452 3.07 1.97 5.41
CA PRO A 452 4.33 2.61 5.74
C PRO A 452 4.52 3.99 5.09
N HIS A 453 3.66 4.36 4.14
CA HIS A 453 3.74 5.63 3.39
C HIS A 453 2.76 6.68 3.90
N PHE A 454 1.98 6.36 4.93
CA PHE A 454 1.04 7.28 5.56
C PHE A 454 1.09 7.14 7.08
N GLY A 455 1.85 8.00 7.75
CA GLY A 455 2.03 7.92 9.19
C GLY A 455 2.72 9.15 9.77
N LEU A 456 2.60 9.30 11.09
CA LEU A 456 3.18 10.43 11.83
C LEU A 456 4.72 10.50 11.66
N PRO A 457 5.30 11.72 11.71
CA PRO A 457 6.75 11.84 11.70
C PRO A 457 7.33 11.27 13.00
N LYS A 458 8.51 10.65 12.91
CA LYS A 458 9.25 10.14 14.09
C LYS A 458 9.75 11.24 15.04
N THR A 459 9.57 12.50 14.66
CA THR A 459 9.99 13.70 15.37
C THR A 459 8.77 14.59 15.59
N ALA A 460 8.84 15.55 16.51
CA ALA A 460 7.80 16.57 16.71
C ALA A 460 7.75 17.64 15.59
N ALA A 461 8.04 17.26 14.34
CA ALA A 461 7.95 18.16 13.19
C ALA A 461 6.50 18.63 13.00
N PRO A 462 6.26 19.87 12.55
CA PRO A 462 4.90 20.35 12.36
C PRO A 462 4.11 19.48 11.36
N ILE A 463 2.81 19.29 11.58
CA ILE A 463 1.95 18.54 10.66
C ILE A 463 0.83 19.42 10.12
N ILE A 464 0.56 19.29 8.82
CA ILE A 464 -0.57 19.91 8.12
C ILE A 464 -1.44 18.77 7.59
N MET A 465 -2.63 18.66 8.14
CA MET A 465 -3.61 17.61 7.84
C MET A 465 -4.73 18.20 7.01
N ILE A 466 -4.99 17.64 5.82
CA ILE A 466 -6.01 18.14 4.89
C ILE A 466 -7.00 17.01 4.62
N GLY A 467 -8.24 17.18 5.06
CA GLY A 467 -9.25 16.11 4.97
C GLY A 467 -10.66 16.65 4.81
N ALA A 468 -11.41 16.04 3.88
CA ALA A 468 -12.83 16.34 3.68
C ALA A 468 -13.69 15.11 3.97
N GLY A 469 -14.83 15.31 4.64
CA GLY A 469 -15.74 14.24 5.02
C GLY A 469 -15.05 13.14 5.81
N THR A 470 -15.14 11.88 5.35
CA THR A 470 -14.51 10.74 6.02
C THR A 470 -12.98 10.77 6.00
N GLY A 471 -12.36 11.63 5.17
CA GLY A 471 -10.91 11.82 5.14
C GLY A 471 -10.30 12.41 6.41
N VAL A 472 -11.11 12.76 7.42
CA VAL A 472 -10.60 13.10 8.76
C VAL A 472 -10.27 11.90 9.64
N ALA A 473 -10.67 10.70 9.22
CA ALA A 473 -10.47 9.47 9.98
C ALA A 473 -9.04 9.35 10.52
N PRO A 474 -7.98 9.29 9.68
CA PRO A 474 -6.63 9.08 10.21
C PRO A 474 -6.14 10.24 11.09
N TYR A 475 -6.60 11.47 10.84
CA TYR A 475 -6.20 12.64 11.62
C TYR A 475 -6.72 12.62 13.05
N ARG A 476 -7.86 11.96 13.27
CA ARG A 476 -8.34 11.67 14.62
C ARG A 476 -7.35 10.77 15.36
N GLY A 477 -6.89 9.70 14.71
CA GLY A 477 -5.85 8.81 15.25
C GLY A 477 -4.52 9.52 15.48
N PHE A 478 -4.12 10.43 14.59
CA PHE A 478 -2.88 11.21 14.72
C PHE A 478 -2.90 12.10 15.97
N LEU A 479 -4.00 12.82 16.21
CA LEU A 479 -4.10 13.69 17.39
C LEU A 479 -4.25 12.88 18.69
N GLN A 480 -4.96 11.75 18.65
CA GLN A 480 -5.00 10.82 19.78
C GLN A 480 -3.62 10.30 20.16
N GLU A 481 -2.79 9.93 19.18
CA GLU A 481 -1.41 9.49 19.42
C GLU A 481 -0.57 10.60 20.05
N TRP A 482 -0.63 11.82 19.51
CA TRP A 482 0.12 12.95 20.03
C TRP A 482 -0.29 13.33 21.45
N GLU A 483 -1.59 13.31 21.74
CA GLU A 483 -2.12 13.51 23.09
C GLU A 483 -1.62 12.43 24.06
N ALA A 484 -1.79 11.15 23.70
CA ALA A 484 -1.43 10.02 24.57
C ALA A 484 0.08 9.92 24.82
N THR A 485 0.90 10.28 23.83
CA THR A 485 2.37 10.27 23.94
C THR A 485 2.96 11.56 24.50
N GLY A 486 2.16 12.62 24.67
CA GLY A 486 2.63 13.94 25.10
C GLY A 486 3.56 14.62 24.10
N THR A 487 3.35 14.38 22.80
CA THR A 487 4.18 14.96 21.74
C THR A 487 3.90 16.46 21.59
N GLU A 488 4.90 17.30 21.88
CA GLU A 488 4.81 18.77 21.78
C GLU A 488 5.04 19.31 20.34
N GLY A 489 4.38 18.70 19.35
CA GLY A 489 4.42 19.13 17.94
C GLY A 489 3.35 20.17 17.61
N ARG A 490 3.57 20.96 16.55
CA ARG A 490 2.52 21.84 16.00
C ARG A 490 1.66 21.09 14.99
N SER A 491 0.34 21.27 15.04
CA SER A 491 -0.62 20.55 14.20
C SER A 491 -1.66 21.51 13.62
N TRP A 492 -1.98 21.33 12.34
CA TRP A 492 -2.95 22.16 11.64
C TRP A 492 -3.89 21.31 10.80
N LEU A 493 -5.19 21.39 11.08
CA LEU A 493 -6.23 20.68 10.34
C LEU A 493 -7.00 21.63 9.39
N PHE A 494 -6.99 21.32 8.10
CA PHE A 494 -7.95 21.85 7.12
C PHE A 494 -9.08 20.84 6.94
N PHE A 495 -10.27 21.18 7.45
CA PHE A 495 -11.43 20.30 7.42
C PHE A 495 -12.50 20.79 6.44
N GLY A 496 -12.98 19.90 5.57
CA GLY A 496 -14.06 20.19 4.62
C GLY A 496 -15.30 19.32 4.81
N GLU A 497 -16.49 19.92 4.75
CA GLU A 497 -17.75 19.16 4.72
C GLU A 497 -18.91 19.95 4.06
N ARG A 498 -20.12 19.39 3.98
CA ARG A 498 -21.30 20.03 3.39
C ARG A 498 -21.83 21.16 4.26
N ASN A 499 -22.21 20.90 5.50
CA ASN A 499 -22.87 21.90 6.35
C ASN A 499 -22.27 21.97 7.76
N PHE A 500 -22.12 23.18 8.30
CA PHE A 500 -21.60 23.38 9.66
C PHE A 500 -22.48 22.73 10.74
N ARG A 501 -23.80 22.88 10.64
CA ARG A 501 -24.72 22.49 11.73
C ARG A 501 -25.07 21.00 11.75
N SER A 502 -24.99 20.32 10.62
CA SER A 502 -25.43 18.93 10.51
C SER A 502 -24.30 17.95 10.21
N ASP A 503 -23.16 18.41 9.70
CA ASP A 503 -22.18 17.50 9.11
C ASP A 503 -20.78 17.67 9.71
N PHE A 504 -20.58 18.55 10.71
CA PHE A 504 -19.28 18.78 11.34
C PHE A 504 -18.87 17.58 12.22
N LEU A 505 -18.22 16.60 11.59
CA LEU A 505 -17.76 15.35 12.20
C LEU A 505 -16.79 15.63 13.34
N TYR A 506 -16.98 14.94 14.48
CA TYR A 506 -16.12 15.02 15.67
C TYR A 506 -15.89 16.44 16.23
N GLN A 507 -16.84 17.36 16.02
CA GLN A 507 -16.71 18.77 16.38
C GLN A 507 -16.20 19.01 17.81
N THR A 508 -16.73 18.28 18.78
CA THR A 508 -16.38 18.46 20.19
C THR A 508 -14.94 18.03 20.49
N GLU A 509 -14.44 16.97 19.84
CA GLU A 509 -13.06 16.50 19.99
C GLU A 509 -12.09 17.53 19.42
N TRP A 510 -12.33 18.04 18.20
CA TRP A 510 -11.47 19.07 17.62
C TRP A 510 -11.42 20.34 18.47
N GLN A 511 -12.56 20.76 19.03
CA GLN A 511 -12.63 21.92 19.92
C GLN A 511 -11.86 21.71 21.24
N GLN A 512 -11.89 20.50 21.77
CA GLN A 512 -11.15 20.16 22.99
C GLN A 512 -9.64 20.18 22.73
N TRP A 513 -9.17 19.56 21.64
CA TRP A 513 -7.76 19.58 21.27
C TRP A 513 -7.24 20.97 20.91
N LEU A 514 -8.08 21.85 20.33
CA LEU A 514 -7.72 23.26 20.13
C LEU A 514 -7.52 24.00 21.45
N LYS A 515 -8.34 23.70 22.45
CA LYS A 515 -8.26 24.33 23.78
C LYS A 515 -7.05 23.82 24.58
N GLU A 516 -6.70 22.56 24.44
CA GLU A 516 -5.56 21.92 25.11
C GLU A 516 -4.23 22.15 24.40
N GLY A 517 -4.26 22.57 23.13
CA GLY A 517 -3.08 22.84 22.33
C GLY A 517 -2.53 21.64 21.57
N VAL A 518 -3.16 20.45 21.69
CA VAL A 518 -2.84 19.27 20.87
C VAL A 518 -3.12 19.54 19.40
N LEU A 519 -4.22 20.24 19.09
CA LEU A 519 -4.49 20.84 17.78
C LEU A 519 -4.09 22.31 17.82
N THR A 520 -3.02 22.70 17.12
CA THR A 520 -2.57 24.11 17.15
C THR A 520 -3.52 25.02 16.37
N ARG A 521 -4.05 24.54 15.25
CA ARG A 521 -4.89 25.33 14.36
C ARG A 521 -5.90 24.49 13.60
N MET A 522 -7.06 25.07 13.31
CA MET A 522 -8.08 24.45 12.46
C MET A 522 -8.72 25.49 11.55
N ASP A 523 -8.80 25.18 10.25
CA ASP A 523 -9.51 25.96 9.25
C ASP A 523 -10.62 25.08 8.63
N VAL A 524 -11.86 25.57 8.63
CA VAL A 524 -13.05 24.78 8.23
C VAL A 524 -13.71 25.32 6.96
N ALA A 525 -14.13 24.41 6.08
CA ALA A 525 -14.78 24.71 4.81
C ALA A 525 -16.14 24.00 4.70
N PHE A 526 -17.22 24.77 4.54
CA PHE A 526 -18.58 24.24 4.36
C PHE A 526 -19.10 24.58 2.96
N SER A 527 -19.41 23.54 2.19
CA SER A 527 -19.73 23.68 0.76
C SER A 527 -21.21 23.92 0.46
N ARG A 528 -22.10 23.75 1.44
CA ARG A 528 -23.56 23.79 1.27
C ARG A 528 -24.29 24.63 2.33
N ASP A 529 -23.57 25.39 3.15
CA ASP A 529 -24.19 26.27 4.15
C ASP A 529 -25.13 27.30 3.47
N PRO A 530 -26.40 27.40 3.91
CA PRO A 530 -27.37 28.30 3.28
C PRO A 530 -26.92 29.76 3.31
N GLY A 531 -26.99 30.43 2.16
CA GLY A 531 -26.64 31.85 2.03
C GLY A 531 -25.15 32.15 2.02
N GLN A 532 -24.28 31.12 2.03
CA GLN A 532 -22.82 31.25 1.93
C GLN A 532 -22.31 30.76 0.58
N PRO A 533 -21.18 31.30 0.06
CA PRO A 533 -20.54 30.75 -1.12
C PRO A 533 -19.99 29.34 -0.84
N LYS A 534 -19.98 28.49 -1.86
CA LYS A 534 -19.40 27.14 -1.75
C LYS A 534 -17.92 27.25 -1.41
N THR A 535 -17.55 26.79 -0.21
CA THR A 535 -16.18 26.84 0.28
C THR A 535 -15.63 25.43 0.40
N TYR A 536 -14.42 25.21 -0.12
CA TYR A 536 -13.69 23.94 -0.04
C TYR A 536 -12.33 24.14 0.65
N VAL A 537 -11.65 23.04 0.99
CA VAL A 537 -10.38 23.08 1.74
C VAL A 537 -9.29 23.86 1.01
N GLN A 538 -9.20 23.75 -0.31
CA GLN A 538 -8.25 24.50 -1.11
C GLN A 538 -8.44 26.03 -1.01
N HIS A 539 -9.68 26.49 -0.86
CA HIS A 539 -9.93 27.92 -0.67
C HIS A 539 -9.38 28.39 0.68
N ARG A 540 -9.56 27.58 1.73
CA ARG A 540 -8.97 27.86 3.06
C ARG A 540 -7.46 27.80 3.04
N MET A 541 -6.87 26.86 2.30
CA MET A 541 -5.42 26.80 2.13
C MET A 541 -4.88 28.09 1.48
N LEU A 542 -5.55 28.60 0.44
CA LEU A 542 -5.17 29.85 -0.23
C LEU A 542 -5.33 31.08 0.70
N GLU A 543 -6.40 31.15 1.48
CA GLU A 543 -6.58 32.20 2.49
C GLU A 543 -5.42 32.23 3.50
N GLN A 544 -4.83 31.06 3.77
CA GLN A 544 -3.74 30.87 4.73
C GLN A 544 -2.37 30.63 4.05
N ALA A 545 -2.24 30.97 2.77
CA ALA A 545 -1.10 30.60 1.93
C ALA A 545 0.25 30.96 2.55
N ARG A 546 0.36 32.17 3.14
CA ARG A 546 1.59 32.66 3.78
C ARG A 546 2.03 31.76 4.93
N ASP A 547 1.13 31.46 5.85
CA ASP A 547 1.42 30.66 7.04
C ASP A 547 1.66 29.19 6.67
N LEU A 548 0.88 28.67 5.71
CA LEU A 548 1.06 27.32 5.19
C LEU A 548 2.47 27.18 4.59
N TYR A 549 2.88 28.10 3.72
CA TYR A 549 4.22 28.10 3.16
C TYR A 549 5.31 28.23 4.23
N ALA A 550 5.11 29.07 5.24
CA ALA A 550 6.06 29.18 6.36
C ALA A 550 6.25 27.85 7.11
N TRP A 551 5.17 27.09 7.34
CA TRP A 551 5.27 25.77 7.96
C TRP A 551 5.99 24.76 7.06
N LEU A 552 5.79 24.81 5.73
CA LEU A 552 6.56 23.99 4.79
C LEU A 552 8.07 24.26 4.91
N GLU A 553 8.47 25.52 5.01
CA GLU A 553 9.87 25.92 5.20
C GLU A 553 10.43 25.50 6.57
N GLU A 554 9.57 25.37 7.59
CA GLU A 554 9.92 24.88 8.93
C GLU A 554 10.05 23.34 9.01
N GLY A 555 9.89 22.63 7.89
CA GLY A 555 10.01 21.18 7.88
C GLY A 555 8.69 20.43 8.06
N ALA A 556 7.53 21.10 7.88
CA ALA A 556 6.24 20.45 8.08
C ALA A 556 6.02 19.22 7.18
N HIS A 557 5.30 18.24 7.71
CA HIS A 557 4.73 17.12 6.97
C HIS A 557 3.28 17.44 6.58
N VAL A 558 2.93 17.21 5.32
CA VAL A 558 1.61 17.45 4.74
C VAL A 558 0.93 16.13 4.47
N TYR A 559 -0.31 16.00 4.91
CA TYR A 559 -1.15 14.83 4.71
C TYR A 559 -2.41 15.22 3.97
N VAL A 560 -2.83 14.40 2.99
CA VAL A 560 -4.09 14.56 2.27
C VAL A 560 -4.86 13.25 2.33
N CYS A 561 -6.10 13.29 2.80
CA CYS A 561 -6.94 12.10 2.91
C CYS A 561 -8.38 12.38 2.47
N GLY A 562 -8.98 11.45 1.71
CA GLY A 562 -10.33 11.54 1.17
C GLY A 562 -10.43 11.29 -0.33
N ASP A 563 -11.37 11.98 -0.99
CA ASP A 563 -11.69 11.79 -2.42
C ASP A 563 -10.47 12.00 -3.34
N GLU A 564 -10.07 10.93 -4.03
CA GLU A 564 -8.94 10.93 -4.98
C GLU A 564 -9.23 11.80 -6.20
N LYS A 565 -10.44 11.72 -6.76
CA LYS A 565 -10.74 12.21 -8.11
C LYS A 565 -10.81 13.73 -8.23
N SER A 566 -11.28 14.41 -7.19
CA SER A 566 -11.48 15.86 -7.21
C SER A 566 -10.63 16.52 -6.13
N MET A 567 -10.82 16.13 -4.86
CA MET A 567 -10.23 16.86 -3.73
C MET A 567 -8.70 16.76 -3.71
N ALA A 568 -8.15 15.55 -3.84
CA ALA A 568 -6.70 15.35 -3.79
C ALA A 568 -5.95 16.12 -4.90
N ARG A 569 -6.53 16.15 -6.10
CA ARG A 569 -6.00 16.90 -7.24
C ARG A 569 -6.04 18.41 -6.98
N ASP A 570 -7.19 18.95 -6.57
CA ASP A 570 -7.34 20.39 -6.30
C ASP A 570 -6.40 20.86 -5.18
N VAL A 571 -6.22 20.05 -4.14
CA VAL A 571 -5.26 20.31 -3.05
C VAL A 571 -3.83 20.29 -3.55
N HIS A 572 -3.47 19.34 -4.41
CA HIS A 572 -2.13 19.26 -5.00
C HIS A 572 -1.80 20.50 -5.83
N ASP A 573 -2.70 20.89 -6.75
CA ASP A 573 -2.56 22.10 -7.56
C ASP A 573 -2.48 23.36 -6.68
N THR A 574 -3.22 23.39 -5.58
CA THR A 574 -3.20 24.50 -4.62
C THR A 574 -1.88 24.58 -3.86
N LEU A 575 -1.27 23.46 -3.47
CA LEU A 575 0.06 23.46 -2.86
C LEU A 575 1.12 24.02 -3.82
N ILE A 576 1.08 23.61 -5.09
CA ILE A 576 1.98 24.15 -6.13
C ILE A 576 1.77 25.66 -6.26
N GLN A 577 0.52 26.13 -6.30
CA GLN A 577 0.20 27.55 -6.37
C GLN A 577 0.76 28.31 -5.16
N ILE A 578 0.55 27.81 -3.94
CA ILE A 578 1.05 28.44 -2.72
C ILE A 578 2.58 28.54 -2.73
N VAL A 579 3.28 27.47 -3.11
CA VAL A 579 4.74 27.48 -3.20
C VAL A 579 5.23 28.48 -4.26
N SER A 580 4.59 28.53 -5.43
CA SER A 580 4.94 29.47 -6.48
C SER A 580 4.76 30.93 -6.04
N GLU A 581 3.61 31.27 -5.45
CA GLU A 581 3.29 32.64 -5.05
C GLU A 581 4.11 33.11 -3.85
N GLN A 582 4.19 32.28 -2.80
CA GLN A 582 4.85 32.65 -1.55
C GLN A 582 6.37 32.50 -1.63
N GLY A 583 6.86 31.49 -2.35
CA GLY A 583 8.28 31.28 -2.65
C GLY A 583 8.81 32.18 -3.77
N ARG A 584 7.92 32.84 -4.53
CA ARG A 584 8.25 33.69 -5.70
C ARG A 584 9.07 32.95 -6.75
N VAL A 585 8.69 31.71 -7.02
CA VAL A 585 9.30 30.84 -8.04
C VAL A 585 8.30 30.56 -9.15
N ASP A 586 8.79 30.23 -10.34
CA ASP A 586 7.92 29.75 -11.41
C ASP A 586 7.24 28.41 -11.05
N ARG A 587 6.21 28.05 -11.82
CA ARG A 587 5.40 26.86 -11.56
C ARG A 587 6.24 25.58 -11.62
N ASP A 588 7.15 25.45 -12.58
CA ASP A 588 7.98 24.25 -12.73
C ASP A 588 8.85 24.02 -11.49
N THR A 589 9.45 25.10 -10.96
CA THR A 589 10.22 25.06 -9.71
C THR A 589 9.36 24.73 -8.50
N ALA A 590 8.11 25.21 -8.45
CA ALA A 590 7.16 24.87 -7.39
C ALA A 590 6.71 23.39 -7.47
N GLU A 591 6.50 22.86 -8.67
CA GLU A 591 6.22 21.44 -8.90
C GLU A 591 7.39 20.56 -8.44
N ASP A 592 8.63 20.95 -8.76
CA ASP A 592 9.82 20.27 -8.28
C ASP A 592 9.95 20.34 -6.75
N TYR A 593 9.54 21.44 -6.12
CA TYR A 593 9.50 21.57 -4.67
C TYR A 593 8.49 20.59 -4.04
N VAL A 594 7.24 20.55 -4.54
CA VAL A 594 6.22 19.63 -4.02
C VAL A 594 6.61 18.17 -4.27
N ARG A 595 7.26 17.87 -5.40
CA ARG A 595 7.82 16.53 -5.67
C ARG A 595 8.92 16.15 -4.68
N ARG A 596 9.79 17.09 -4.29
CA ARG A 596 10.78 16.85 -3.24
C ARG A 596 10.13 16.60 -1.88
N LEU A 597 9.05 17.30 -1.54
CA LEU A 597 8.31 16.99 -0.30
C LEU A 597 7.81 15.54 -0.31
N ALA A 598 7.30 15.05 -1.43
CA ALA A 598 6.87 13.65 -1.55
C ALA A 598 8.05 12.68 -1.41
N SER A 599 9.17 12.93 -2.11
CA SER A 599 10.36 12.06 -2.01
C SER A 599 11.01 12.06 -0.62
N ASP A 600 10.87 13.16 0.11
CA ASP A 600 11.38 13.30 1.48
C ASP A 600 10.40 12.74 2.52
N HIS A 601 9.33 12.06 2.09
CA HIS A 601 8.25 11.52 2.93
C HIS A 601 7.54 12.59 3.78
N ARG A 602 7.53 13.83 3.29
CA ARG A 602 6.90 15.01 3.90
C ARG A 602 5.60 15.43 3.22
N TYR A 603 5.22 14.81 2.11
CA TYR A 603 3.91 14.98 1.50
C TYR A 603 3.32 13.61 1.20
N GLN A 604 2.36 13.19 2.02
CA GLN A 604 1.77 11.86 2.05
C GLN A 604 0.28 11.94 1.74
N ARG A 605 -0.26 10.93 1.04
CA ARG A 605 -1.65 10.92 0.62
C ARG A 605 -2.27 9.54 0.87
N ASP A 606 -3.44 9.53 1.49
CA ASP A 606 -4.29 8.33 1.67
C ASP A 606 -5.65 8.63 1.03
N VAL A 607 -5.73 8.41 -0.28
CA VAL A 607 -6.86 8.85 -1.12
C VAL A 607 -7.48 7.66 -1.84
N TYR A 608 -8.80 7.69 -1.99
CA TYR A 608 -9.60 6.57 -2.50
C TYR A 608 -10.86 7.00 -3.25
#